data_AF-A0A923ZJG7-F1
#
_entry.id   AF-A0A923ZJG7-F1
#
_cell.length_a   1.000
_cell.length_b   1.000
_cell.length_c   1.000
_cell.angle_alpha   90.00
_cell.angle_beta   90.00
_cell.angle_gamma   90.00
#
_symmetry.space_group_name_H-M   'P 1'
#
loop_
_entity.id
_entity.type
_entity.pdbx_description
1 polymer ?
#
loop_
_entity_poly.entity_id
_entity_poly.type
_entity_poly.pdbx_seq_one_letter_code
_entity_poly.pdbx_strand_id
1 'polypeptide(L)'
;DNKFPVSKGAAYKIIDYMKLPKDQLEPIMTNSENIIQFGPNAYSKPSTGLNILRETIVGRELFDYAFKEYARRWAFKHPTPADLFRTMKDASGEDLDWFWRGWFYGTEPCDISLDTVKWATLTTDGGNPKTGGNTISQNVSKPLLNSFDDISKVRNREDKKITFATDADTSLRDFYWRYDRGMAKVDSTPVQVFIPVAVADTFTNQQKTDLAGKKNMYELTFSNKGGLIMPIIIEWTFKDGTKEVDRIPVQIWRKNENKVIKTFLKDKEVASIKLDPMRETADINESNNSWPSVETPSSFQLFKGRTGGGRGGATGNSNPMQKEIKN
;
A
#
# COMPACT_ATOMS: atom_id res chain seq x y z
N ASP A 1 2.82 -16.36 -14.71
CA ASP A 1 3.48 -16.72 -13.43
C ASP A 1 2.97 -15.79 -12.33
N ASN A 2 2.57 -16.32 -11.18
CA ASN A 2 2.10 -15.55 -10.02
C ASN A 2 3.23 -14.78 -9.27
N LYS A 3 4.50 -15.10 -9.54
CA LYS A 3 5.67 -14.41 -8.99
C LYS A 3 6.33 -13.45 -9.96
N PHE A 4 5.83 -13.32 -11.19
CA PHE A 4 6.42 -12.48 -12.21
C PHE A 4 6.61 -11.02 -11.73
N PRO A 5 7.80 -10.42 -11.89
CA PRO A 5 8.05 -9.04 -11.50
C PRO A 5 7.44 -8.08 -12.52
N VAL A 6 6.22 -7.63 -12.25
CA VAL A 6 5.59 -6.55 -13.03
C VAL A 6 6.29 -5.24 -12.67
N SER A 7 6.77 -4.45 -13.63
CA SER A 7 7.50 -3.21 -13.36
C SER A 7 6.61 -1.96 -13.20
N LYS A 8 5.34 -2.03 -13.63
CA LYS A 8 4.37 -0.92 -13.61
C LYS A 8 3.01 -1.34 -13.06
N GLY A 9 2.14 -0.38 -12.77
CA GLY A 9 0.74 -0.62 -12.39
C GLY A 9 0.49 -0.58 -10.88
N ALA A 10 1.29 -1.27 -10.07
CA ALA A 10 1.10 -1.21 -8.61
C ALA A 10 1.32 0.22 -8.09
N ALA A 11 0.39 0.71 -7.27
CA ALA A 11 0.33 2.08 -6.75
C ALA A 11 1.67 2.59 -6.19
N TYR A 12 2.33 1.85 -5.32
CA TYR A 12 3.61 2.26 -4.74
C TYR A 12 4.76 2.48 -5.73
N LYS A 13 4.68 1.96 -6.97
CA LYS A 13 5.76 2.08 -7.97
C LYS A 13 5.80 3.44 -8.65
N ILE A 14 4.74 4.23 -8.57
CA ILE A 14 4.70 5.57 -9.18
C ILE A 14 5.23 6.67 -8.24
N ILE A 15 5.46 6.35 -6.97
CA ILE A 15 5.80 7.31 -5.91
C ILE A 15 7.00 8.18 -6.29
N ASP A 16 8.10 7.59 -6.78
CA ASP A 16 9.32 8.34 -7.10
C ASP A 16 9.09 9.37 -8.22
N TYR A 17 8.22 9.04 -9.18
CA TYR A 17 7.80 10.00 -10.20
C TYR A 17 6.90 11.09 -9.60
N MET A 18 5.89 10.71 -8.81
CA MET A 18 4.95 11.67 -8.21
C MET A 18 5.60 12.62 -7.18
N LYS A 19 6.78 12.27 -6.67
CA LYS A 19 7.58 13.10 -5.75
C LYS A 19 8.44 14.16 -6.43
N LEU A 20 8.53 14.14 -7.76
CA LEU A 20 9.40 15.06 -8.46
C LEU A 20 8.99 16.51 -8.20
N PRO A 21 9.94 17.46 -8.32
CA PRO A 21 9.64 18.88 -8.29
C PRO A 21 8.51 19.25 -9.29
N LYS A 22 7.66 20.21 -8.93
CA LYS A 22 6.48 20.57 -9.73
C LYS A 22 6.82 21.06 -11.15
N ASP A 23 8.01 21.62 -11.35
CA ASP A 23 8.55 22.03 -12.65
C ASP A 23 8.99 20.86 -13.53
N GLN A 24 9.01 19.64 -13.01
CA GLN A 24 9.30 18.39 -13.74
C GLN A 24 8.07 17.48 -13.88
N LEU A 25 6.88 18.01 -13.54
CA LEU A 25 5.63 17.29 -13.56
C LEU A 25 4.58 18.04 -14.38
N GLU A 26 3.97 17.31 -15.32
CA GLU A 26 2.88 17.80 -16.13
C GLU A 26 1.64 16.90 -15.97
N PRO A 27 0.43 17.44 -16.14
CA PRO A 27 -0.77 16.61 -16.27
C PRO A 27 -0.63 15.57 -17.40
N ILE A 28 -1.32 14.43 -17.28
CA ILE A 28 -1.36 13.41 -18.36
C ILE A 28 -1.95 14.03 -19.64
N MET A 29 -2.88 14.97 -19.48
CA MET A 29 -3.56 15.67 -20.57
C MET A 29 -2.73 16.80 -21.21
N THR A 30 -1.42 16.76 -21.05
CA THR A 30 -0.49 17.71 -21.67
C THR A 30 -0.13 17.26 -23.08
N ASN A 31 0.10 18.22 -23.98
CA ASN A 31 0.62 17.91 -25.31
C ASN A 31 1.96 17.17 -25.21
N SER A 32 2.14 16.12 -26.02
CA SER A 32 3.32 15.24 -25.99
C SER A 32 4.66 15.98 -26.10
N GLU A 33 4.71 17.05 -26.89
CA GLU A 33 5.94 17.84 -27.11
C GLU A 33 6.39 18.61 -25.87
N ASN A 34 5.48 18.80 -24.89
CA ASN A 34 5.73 19.55 -23.68
C ASN A 34 6.03 18.66 -22.46
N ILE A 35 6.11 17.33 -22.64
CA ILE A 35 6.30 16.39 -21.52
C ILE A 35 7.79 16.12 -21.32
N ILE A 36 8.32 16.48 -20.15
CA ILE A 36 9.74 16.24 -19.79
C ILE A 36 10.02 14.74 -19.62
N GLN A 37 9.16 14.02 -18.89
CA GLN A 37 9.32 12.59 -18.61
C GLN A 37 8.20 11.76 -19.25
N PHE A 38 8.29 11.55 -20.56
CA PHE A 38 7.26 10.89 -21.36
C PHE A 38 6.89 9.49 -20.86
N GLY A 39 7.88 8.65 -20.54
CA GLY A 39 7.65 7.26 -20.12
C GLY A 39 6.78 7.15 -18.85
N PRO A 40 7.19 7.77 -17.72
CA PRO A 40 6.38 7.82 -16.51
C PRO A 40 5.03 8.51 -16.70
N ASN A 41 4.99 9.65 -17.39
CA ASN A 41 3.78 10.45 -17.58
C ASN A 41 2.72 9.72 -18.44
N ALA A 42 3.10 9.25 -19.63
CA ALA A 42 2.18 8.70 -20.61
C ALA A 42 1.88 7.21 -20.43
N TYR A 43 2.73 6.46 -19.70
CA TYR A 43 2.52 5.03 -19.48
C TYR A 43 2.35 4.68 -18.00
N SER A 44 3.32 5.03 -17.15
CA SER A 44 3.33 4.52 -15.77
C SER A 44 2.21 5.11 -14.92
N LYS A 45 1.97 6.44 -14.99
CA LYS A 45 0.93 7.12 -14.22
C LYS A 45 -0.48 6.69 -14.64
N PRO A 46 -0.87 6.64 -15.93
CA PRO A 46 -2.16 6.09 -16.35
C PRO A 46 -2.35 4.63 -15.97
N SER A 47 -1.32 3.79 -16.17
CA SER A 47 -1.39 2.36 -15.79
C SER A 47 -1.64 2.20 -14.29
N THR A 48 -0.99 3.03 -13.49
CA THR A 48 -1.16 3.04 -12.03
C THR A 48 -2.54 3.55 -11.63
N GLY A 49 -3.01 4.63 -12.25
CA GLY A 49 -4.36 5.15 -12.01
C GLY A 49 -5.45 4.13 -12.33
N LEU A 50 -5.35 3.43 -13.47
CA LEU A 50 -6.30 2.37 -13.83
C LEU A 50 -6.22 1.17 -12.88
N ASN A 51 -5.03 0.80 -12.42
CA ASN A 51 -4.87 -0.25 -11.40
C ASN A 51 -5.56 0.13 -10.09
N ILE A 52 -5.35 1.37 -9.61
CA ILE A 52 -6.00 1.88 -8.40
C ILE A 52 -7.52 1.94 -8.56
N LEU A 53 -8.02 2.36 -9.72
CA LEU A 53 -9.46 2.32 -10.00
C LEU A 53 -10.02 0.91 -9.87
N ARG A 54 -9.36 -0.05 -10.53
CA ARG A 54 -9.79 -1.45 -10.53
C ARG A 54 -9.68 -2.12 -9.16
N GLU A 55 -8.60 -1.87 -8.44
CA GLU A 55 -8.29 -2.62 -7.23
C GLU A 55 -8.80 -1.92 -5.95
N THR A 56 -8.79 -0.60 -5.92
CA THR A 56 -8.99 0.14 -4.67
C THR A 56 -10.30 0.92 -4.65
N ILE A 57 -10.66 1.57 -5.76
CA ILE A 57 -11.77 2.55 -5.78
C ILE A 57 -13.08 1.91 -6.22
N VAL A 58 -13.12 1.38 -7.45
CA VAL A 58 -14.35 0.85 -8.07
C VAL A 58 -14.51 -0.64 -7.78
N GLY A 59 -13.40 -1.36 -7.65
CA GLY A 59 -13.39 -2.81 -7.47
C GLY A 59 -13.46 -3.56 -8.81
N ARG A 60 -12.96 -4.80 -8.80
CA ARG A 60 -12.68 -5.58 -10.02
C ARG A 60 -13.91 -5.83 -10.87
N GLU A 61 -15.02 -6.21 -10.25
CA GLU A 61 -16.24 -6.59 -10.98
C GLU A 61 -16.84 -5.41 -11.74
N LEU A 62 -17.08 -4.31 -11.04
CA LEU A 62 -17.63 -3.08 -11.64
C LEU A 62 -16.66 -2.47 -12.64
N PHE A 63 -15.35 -2.46 -12.34
CA PHE A 63 -14.35 -1.97 -13.27
C PHE A 63 -14.30 -2.82 -14.54
N ASP A 64 -14.24 -4.15 -14.42
CA ASP A 64 -14.14 -5.05 -15.57
C ASP A 64 -15.42 -5.00 -16.42
N TYR A 65 -16.59 -4.83 -15.79
CA TYR A 65 -17.85 -4.58 -16.47
C TYR A 65 -17.80 -3.24 -17.25
N ALA A 66 -17.48 -2.14 -16.57
CA ALA A 66 -17.44 -0.82 -17.19
C ALA A 66 -16.40 -0.72 -18.32
N PHE A 67 -15.24 -1.36 -18.15
CA PHE A 67 -14.19 -1.39 -19.16
C PHE A 67 -14.60 -2.21 -20.39
N LYS A 68 -15.32 -3.33 -20.20
CA LYS A 68 -15.93 -4.09 -21.31
C LYS A 68 -16.98 -3.26 -22.05
N GLU A 69 -17.80 -2.51 -21.33
CA GLU A 69 -18.79 -1.62 -21.95
C GLU A 69 -18.13 -0.50 -22.74
N TYR A 70 -17.02 0.07 -22.25
CA TYR A 70 -16.20 1.01 -23.03
C TYR A 70 -15.71 0.38 -24.33
N ALA A 71 -15.11 -0.82 -24.27
CA ALA A 71 -14.64 -1.52 -25.46
C ALA A 71 -15.78 -1.79 -26.47
N ARG A 72 -16.98 -2.13 -25.99
CA ARG A 72 -18.17 -2.32 -26.84
C ARG A 72 -18.65 -1.04 -27.50
N ARG A 73 -18.83 0.04 -26.73
CA ARG A 73 -19.34 1.34 -27.23
C ARG A 73 -18.44 1.95 -28.30
N TRP A 74 -17.14 1.76 -28.15
CA TRP A 74 -16.10 2.40 -28.97
C TRP A 74 -15.38 1.44 -29.91
N ALA A 75 -15.87 0.21 -30.05
CA ALA A 75 -15.37 -0.73 -31.04
C ALA A 75 -15.36 -0.09 -32.44
N PHE A 76 -14.19 -0.11 -33.08
CA PHE A 76 -13.97 0.44 -34.43
C PHE A 76 -14.23 1.94 -34.58
N LYS A 77 -14.06 2.72 -33.50
CA LYS A 77 -14.17 4.19 -33.48
C LYS A 77 -12.86 4.84 -32.99
N HIS A 78 -12.82 6.17 -33.02
CA HIS A 78 -11.72 6.99 -32.48
C HIS A 78 -12.14 7.68 -31.17
N PRO A 79 -12.14 6.98 -30.03
CA PRO A 79 -12.50 7.58 -28.75
C PRO A 79 -11.45 8.59 -28.29
N THR A 80 -11.93 9.61 -27.60
CA THR A 80 -11.11 10.55 -26.83
C THR A 80 -11.07 10.13 -25.35
N PRO A 81 -10.17 10.68 -24.52
CA PRO A 81 -10.15 10.34 -23.09
C PRO A 81 -11.49 10.59 -22.38
N ALA A 82 -12.24 11.61 -22.78
CA ALA A 82 -13.56 11.91 -22.21
C ALA A 82 -14.56 10.76 -22.40
N ASP A 83 -14.44 10.00 -23.49
CA ASP A 83 -15.31 8.88 -23.79
C ASP A 83 -15.06 7.68 -22.86
N LEU A 84 -13.78 7.45 -22.52
CA LEU A 84 -13.40 6.51 -21.48
C LEU A 84 -13.94 6.95 -20.11
N PHE A 85 -13.70 8.21 -19.72
CA PHE A 85 -14.10 8.73 -18.40
C PHE A 85 -15.62 8.66 -18.20
N ARG A 86 -16.39 9.08 -19.21
CA ARG A 86 -17.85 9.01 -19.20
C ARG A 86 -18.35 7.57 -19.15
N THR A 87 -17.77 6.66 -19.93
CA THR A 87 -18.22 5.27 -19.92
C THR A 87 -17.93 4.60 -18.59
N MET A 88 -16.74 4.83 -18.02
CA MET A 88 -16.39 4.29 -16.71
C MET A 88 -17.34 4.79 -15.62
N LYS A 89 -17.64 6.10 -15.59
CA LYS A 89 -18.63 6.69 -14.66
C LYS A 89 -20.02 6.09 -14.83
N ASP A 90 -20.55 6.12 -16.06
CA ASP A 90 -21.91 5.66 -16.39
C ASP A 90 -22.11 4.18 -16.09
N ALA A 91 -21.20 3.31 -16.55
CA ALA A 91 -21.35 1.87 -16.39
C ALA A 91 -21.02 1.35 -14.99
N SER A 92 -20.16 2.03 -14.22
CA SER A 92 -19.90 1.66 -12.82
C SER A 92 -20.92 2.23 -11.83
N GLY A 93 -21.60 3.33 -12.19
CA GLY A 93 -22.48 4.06 -11.27
C GLY A 93 -21.73 4.90 -10.22
N GLU A 94 -20.39 4.96 -10.30
CA GLU A 94 -19.54 5.68 -9.34
C GLU A 94 -19.20 7.09 -9.80
N ASP A 95 -19.12 8.04 -8.86
CA ASP A 95 -18.64 9.39 -9.16
C ASP A 95 -17.11 9.44 -9.18
N LEU A 96 -16.55 9.47 -10.39
CA LEU A 96 -15.10 9.39 -10.64
C LEU A 96 -14.49 10.75 -11.02
N ASP A 97 -15.24 11.85 -10.98
CA ASP A 97 -14.76 13.15 -11.46
C ASP A 97 -13.54 13.64 -10.66
N TRP A 98 -13.55 13.43 -9.34
CA TRP A 98 -12.41 13.73 -8.45
C TRP A 98 -11.15 12.95 -8.85
N PHE A 99 -11.33 11.68 -9.26
CA PHE A 99 -10.23 10.79 -9.59
C PHE A 99 -9.59 11.22 -10.91
N TRP A 100 -10.42 11.43 -11.94
CA TRP A 100 -9.94 11.92 -13.23
C TRP A 100 -9.25 13.27 -13.10
N ARG A 101 -9.84 14.20 -12.33
CA ARG A 101 -9.23 15.50 -12.06
C ARG A 101 -7.87 15.36 -11.39
N GLY A 102 -7.78 14.56 -10.33
CA GLY A 102 -6.54 14.38 -9.58
C GLY A 102 -5.44 13.68 -10.37
N TRP A 103 -5.76 12.53 -10.97
CA TRP A 103 -4.76 11.68 -11.64
C TRP A 103 -4.41 12.15 -13.05
N PHE A 104 -5.35 12.67 -13.83
CA PHE A 104 -5.16 12.97 -15.25
C PHE A 104 -4.97 14.46 -15.55
N TYR A 105 -5.60 15.33 -14.77
CA TYR A 105 -5.51 16.78 -14.95
C TYR A 105 -4.63 17.47 -13.89
N GLY A 106 -4.29 16.78 -12.79
CA GLY A 106 -3.46 17.29 -11.71
C GLY A 106 -2.06 16.68 -11.67
N THR A 107 -1.16 17.40 -10.99
CA THR A 107 0.22 16.98 -10.69
C THR A 107 0.46 16.78 -9.19
N GLU A 108 -0.53 17.13 -8.36
CA GLU A 108 -0.45 16.96 -6.91
C GLU A 108 -0.32 15.47 -6.54
N PRO A 109 0.60 15.11 -5.63
CA PRO A 109 0.74 13.74 -5.12
C PRO A 109 -0.23 13.43 -3.98
N CYS A 110 -0.39 12.14 -3.66
CA CYS A 110 -1.07 11.71 -2.43
C CYS A 110 -0.07 11.72 -1.26
N ASP A 111 -0.34 12.45 -0.19
CA ASP A 111 0.37 12.38 1.10
C ASP A 111 -0.67 12.60 2.20
N ILE A 112 -1.10 11.51 2.84
CA ILE A 112 -2.13 11.52 3.89
C ILE A 112 -1.45 11.20 5.21
N SER A 113 -1.29 12.20 6.07
CA SER A 113 -0.68 11.98 7.38
C SER A 113 -1.68 11.59 8.46
N LEU A 114 -1.29 10.65 9.32
CA LEU A 114 -1.95 10.41 10.60
C LEU A 114 -1.38 11.37 11.64
N ASP A 115 -2.10 12.47 11.91
CA ASP A 115 -1.58 13.55 12.76
C ASP A 115 -1.75 13.26 14.25
N THR A 116 -2.94 12.80 14.65
CA THR A 116 -3.27 12.56 16.06
C THR A 116 -4.15 11.34 16.22
N VAL A 117 -3.88 10.56 17.26
CA VAL A 117 -4.75 9.47 17.73
C VAL A 117 -5.12 9.77 19.17
N LYS A 118 -6.39 10.05 19.42
CA LYS A 118 -6.93 10.15 20.78
C LYS A 118 -7.70 8.89 21.11
N TRP A 119 -7.46 8.35 22.28
CA TRP A 119 -8.13 7.15 22.78
C TRP A 119 -8.88 7.48 24.06
N ALA A 120 -10.13 7.00 24.16
CA ALA A 120 -10.94 7.08 25.35
C ALA A 120 -11.70 5.76 25.55
N THR A 121 -11.83 5.32 26.80
CA THR A 121 -12.73 4.24 27.20
C THR A 121 -14.05 4.84 27.66
N LEU A 122 -15.17 4.22 27.29
CA LEU A 122 -16.50 4.55 27.85
C LEU A 122 -16.59 3.99 29.28
N THR A 123 -15.82 4.57 30.19
CA THR A 123 -15.86 4.28 31.63
C THR A 123 -16.10 5.58 32.36
N THR A 124 -17.13 5.63 33.20
CA THR A 124 -17.52 6.79 34.03
C THR A 124 -16.58 7.00 35.21
N ASP A 125 -15.28 6.96 34.98
CA ASP A 125 -14.27 7.35 35.96
C ASP A 125 -13.14 8.05 35.19
N GLY A 126 -13.02 9.37 35.42
CA GLY A 126 -11.98 10.19 34.82
C GLY A 126 -10.60 9.73 35.26
N GLY A 127 -9.71 9.46 34.30
CA GLY A 127 -8.34 9.05 34.56
C GLY A 127 -7.44 9.31 33.35
N ASN A 128 -6.38 10.06 33.60
CA ASN A 128 -5.46 10.66 32.62
C ASN A 128 -4.89 9.71 31.55
N PRO A 129 -4.62 10.21 30.33
CA PRO A 129 -4.00 9.43 29.26
C PRO A 129 -2.59 8.95 29.63
N LYS A 130 -2.35 7.64 29.55
CA LYS A 130 -1.01 7.04 29.63
C LYS A 130 -0.35 7.01 28.25
N THR A 131 0.76 7.71 28.12
CA THR A 131 1.66 7.67 26.96
C THR A 131 2.51 6.40 27.04
N GLY A 132 2.46 5.54 26.01
CA GLY A 132 3.26 4.32 25.91
C GLY A 132 3.79 4.12 24.50
N GLY A 133 5.11 3.94 24.37
CA GLY A 133 5.80 3.69 23.10
C GLY A 133 5.79 2.20 22.70
N ASN A 134 5.83 1.94 21.40
CA ASN A 134 5.99 0.59 20.83
C ASN A 134 7.29 0.47 20.04
N THR A 135 7.83 -0.75 19.96
CA THR A 135 8.91 -1.12 19.04
C THR A 135 8.41 -2.12 18.00
N ILE A 136 8.85 -1.89 16.77
CA ILE A 136 8.49 -2.58 15.52
C ILE A 136 9.44 -3.75 15.24
N SER A 137 8.87 -4.81 14.67
CA SER A 137 9.58 -5.93 14.05
C SER A 137 10.24 -5.49 12.73
N GLN A 138 11.51 -5.80 12.53
CA GLN A 138 12.13 -5.75 11.20
C GLN A 138 12.80 -7.08 10.86
N ASN A 139 12.53 -7.54 9.65
CA ASN A 139 13.10 -8.75 9.07
C ASN A 139 14.43 -8.44 8.36
N VAL A 140 15.35 -9.39 8.41
CA VAL A 140 16.60 -9.39 7.65
C VAL A 140 16.31 -9.62 6.16
N SER A 141 17.05 -8.93 5.29
CA SER A 141 16.83 -8.95 3.84
C SER A 141 17.02 -10.33 3.23
N LYS A 142 15.95 -10.85 2.61
CA LYS A 142 15.93 -12.03 1.74
C LYS A 142 16.63 -11.72 0.41
N PRO A 143 17.04 -12.73 -0.39
CA PRO A 143 17.50 -12.54 -1.77
C PRO A 143 16.52 -11.68 -2.58
N LEU A 144 17.01 -10.96 -3.60
CA LEU A 144 16.24 -10.07 -4.49
C LEU A 144 15.17 -10.86 -5.27
N LEU A 145 14.06 -11.08 -4.59
CA LEU A 145 12.74 -11.44 -5.10
C LEU A 145 11.86 -10.19 -4.97
N ASN A 146 10.67 -10.19 -5.57
CA ASN A 146 9.69 -9.12 -5.33
C ASN A 146 9.50 -8.94 -3.81
N SER A 147 9.97 -7.82 -3.25
CA SER A 147 10.03 -7.58 -1.80
C SER A 147 8.66 -7.33 -1.15
N PHE A 148 7.64 -7.13 -1.98
CA PHE A 148 6.27 -6.82 -1.60
C PHE A 148 5.31 -7.39 -2.63
N ASP A 149 4.26 -8.07 -2.17
CA ASP A 149 3.14 -8.50 -3.01
C ASP A 149 2.02 -7.47 -2.89
N ASP A 150 1.75 -6.76 -3.98
CA ASP A 150 0.66 -5.79 -4.04
C ASP A 150 -0.71 -6.47 -4.03
N ILE A 151 -1.75 -5.70 -3.73
CA ILE A 151 -3.13 -6.18 -3.62
C ILE A 151 -3.60 -6.92 -4.88
N SER A 152 -3.13 -6.52 -6.07
CA SER A 152 -3.48 -7.17 -7.33
C SER A 152 -2.95 -8.60 -7.39
N LYS A 153 -1.71 -8.83 -6.92
CA LYS A 153 -1.09 -10.15 -6.85
C LYS A 153 -1.78 -11.06 -5.84
N VAL A 154 -2.10 -10.52 -4.66
CA VAL A 154 -2.84 -11.26 -3.62
C VAL A 154 -4.17 -11.75 -4.18
N ARG A 155 -4.97 -10.83 -4.73
CA ARG A 155 -6.28 -11.17 -5.31
C ARG A 155 -6.19 -12.08 -6.52
N ASN A 156 -5.16 -11.95 -7.37
CA ASN A 156 -4.96 -12.85 -8.50
C ASN A 156 -4.70 -14.30 -8.05
N ARG A 157 -4.09 -14.51 -6.89
CA ARG A 157 -3.89 -15.85 -6.32
C ARG A 157 -5.14 -16.42 -5.69
N GLU A 158 -5.96 -15.57 -5.07
CA GLU A 158 -7.19 -15.97 -4.40
C GLU A 158 -8.35 -16.21 -5.37
N ASP A 159 -8.30 -15.62 -6.57
CA ASP A 159 -9.31 -15.79 -7.60
C ASP A 159 -9.24 -17.18 -8.26
N LYS A 160 -10.20 -18.03 -7.92
CA LYS A 160 -10.34 -19.40 -8.45
C LYS A 160 -10.59 -19.45 -9.97
N LYS A 161 -10.96 -18.34 -10.61
CA LYS A 161 -11.18 -18.27 -12.07
C LYS A 161 -9.86 -18.09 -12.84
N ILE A 162 -8.78 -17.70 -12.16
CA ILE A 162 -7.48 -17.46 -12.80
C ILE A 162 -6.65 -18.74 -12.73
N THR A 163 -6.30 -19.28 -13.90
CA THR A 163 -5.26 -20.32 -14.01
C THR A 163 -4.01 -19.68 -14.58
N PHE A 164 -2.91 -19.67 -13.80
CA PHE A 164 -1.66 -19.11 -14.30
C PHE A 164 -1.08 -19.98 -15.42
N ALA A 165 -0.54 -19.37 -16.46
CA ALA A 165 0.03 -20.10 -17.60
C ALA A 165 1.09 -21.14 -17.18
N THR A 166 1.93 -20.82 -16.20
CA THR A 166 2.94 -21.75 -15.64
C THR A 166 2.36 -22.92 -14.84
N ASP A 167 1.09 -22.84 -14.47
CA ASP A 167 0.36 -23.90 -13.77
C ASP A 167 -0.48 -24.73 -14.74
N ALA A 168 -1.00 -24.11 -15.81
CA ALA A 168 -1.67 -24.79 -16.91
C ALA A 168 -0.69 -25.60 -17.79
N ASP A 169 0.49 -25.05 -18.06
CA ASP A 169 1.53 -25.69 -18.84
C ASP A 169 2.85 -25.71 -18.06
N THR A 170 3.24 -26.90 -17.62
CA THR A 170 4.46 -27.10 -16.85
C THR A 170 5.73 -26.95 -17.69
N SER A 171 5.65 -26.99 -19.03
CA SER A 171 6.79 -26.75 -19.92
C SER A 171 7.29 -25.32 -19.86
N LEU A 172 6.43 -24.38 -19.43
CA LEU A 172 6.76 -22.97 -19.24
C LEU A 172 7.55 -22.68 -17.95
N ARG A 173 7.88 -23.72 -17.16
CA ARG A 173 8.64 -23.60 -15.91
C ARG A 173 10.13 -23.69 -16.19
N ASP A 174 10.72 -22.52 -16.46
CA ASP A 174 12.15 -22.40 -16.71
C ASP A 174 13.01 -22.48 -15.42
N PHE A 175 14.30 -22.21 -15.56
CA PHE A 175 15.24 -22.14 -14.44
C PHE A 175 14.84 -21.07 -13.40
N TYR A 176 14.42 -19.89 -13.85
CA TYR A 176 14.08 -18.78 -12.97
C TYR A 176 12.79 -19.04 -12.18
N TRP A 177 11.82 -19.75 -12.76
CA TRP A 177 10.61 -20.21 -12.07
C TRP A 177 10.93 -21.09 -10.83
N ARG A 178 11.94 -21.98 -10.95
CA ARG A 178 12.38 -22.90 -9.88
C ARG A 178 13.24 -22.19 -8.83
N TYR A 179 14.13 -21.31 -9.27
CA TYR A 179 15.01 -20.51 -8.41
C TYR A 179 14.22 -19.57 -7.48
N ASP A 180 13.23 -18.84 -8.02
CA ASP A 180 12.39 -17.90 -7.25
C ASP A 180 11.49 -18.55 -6.19
N ARG A 181 11.40 -19.88 -6.20
CA ARG A 181 10.59 -20.69 -5.28
C ARG A 181 11.42 -21.40 -4.21
N GLY A 182 12.71 -21.07 -4.08
CA GLY A 182 13.57 -21.61 -3.03
C GLY A 182 13.77 -23.13 -3.15
N MET A 183 13.53 -23.70 -4.32
CA MET A 183 13.80 -25.11 -4.62
C MET A 183 15.32 -25.37 -4.79
N ALA A 184 16.14 -24.32 -4.68
CA ALA A 184 17.59 -24.37 -4.49
C ALA A 184 17.91 -24.11 -3.01
N LYS A 185 18.68 -25.02 -2.38
CA LYS A 185 18.96 -25.01 -0.93
C LYS A 185 20.03 -23.96 -0.55
N VAL A 186 19.81 -23.21 0.54
CA VAL A 186 20.82 -22.37 1.22
C VAL A 186 20.58 -22.42 2.74
N ASP A 187 21.65 -22.55 3.51
CA ASP A 187 21.67 -22.71 4.98
C ASP A 187 21.60 -21.36 5.72
N SER A 188 20.87 -21.30 6.84
CA SER A 188 20.71 -20.08 7.66
C SER A 188 20.51 -20.41 9.14
N THR A 189 21.60 -20.58 9.88
CA THR A 189 21.57 -20.72 11.34
C THR A 189 21.32 -19.37 12.03
N PRO A 190 20.33 -19.26 12.94
CA PRO A 190 20.03 -18.03 13.68
C PRO A 190 20.85 -17.88 14.97
N VAL A 191 21.07 -16.62 15.40
CA VAL A 191 21.70 -16.25 16.69
C VAL A 191 20.65 -15.64 17.62
N GLN A 192 20.74 -15.94 18.92
CA GLN A 192 19.84 -15.45 19.97
C GLN A 192 20.49 -14.32 20.80
N VAL A 193 19.69 -13.36 21.24
CA VAL A 193 20.09 -12.32 22.22
C VAL A 193 18.99 -12.16 23.27
N PHE A 194 19.39 -11.98 24.53
CA PHE A 194 18.54 -11.91 25.73
C PHE A 194 18.68 -10.54 26.44
N ILE A 195 17.58 -9.99 26.97
CA ILE A 195 17.57 -8.89 27.97
C ILE A 195 16.36 -9.10 28.94
N PRO A 196 16.50 -8.84 30.27
CA PRO A 196 15.68 -9.48 31.32
C PRO A 196 14.34 -8.80 31.65
N VAL A 197 13.49 -9.55 32.37
CA VAL A 197 12.16 -9.18 32.88
C VAL A 197 12.25 -8.69 34.33
N ALA A 198 11.41 -7.72 34.72
CA ALA A 198 11.02 -7.55 36.13
C ALA A 198 9.50 -7.32 36.28
N VAL A 199 8.85 -8.42 36.67
CA VAL A 199 7.68 -8.70 37.51
C VAL A 199 6.37 -7.90 37.43
N ALA A 200 5.31 -8.71 37.52
CA ALA A 200 3.89 -8.47 37.36
C ALA A 200 3.21 -7.80 38.56
N ASP A 201 1.95 -7.39 38.35
CA ASP A 201 0.96 -7.46 39.42
C ASP A 201 -0.36 -8.07 38.92
N THR A 202 -0.87 -8.98 39.75
CA THR A 202 -2.12 -9.72 39.68
C THR A 202 -3.16 -9.02 40.54
N PHE A 203 -4.39 -8.79 40.04
CA PHE A 203 -5.70 -9.10 40.65
C PHE A 203 -6.85 -8.57 39.75
N THR A 204 -8.07 -8.99 40.07
CA THR A 204 -9.07 -9.57 39.17
C THR A 204 -10.04 -8.61 38.45
N ASN A 205 -10.27 -8.92 37.18
CA ASN A 205 -11.08 -8.21 36.17
C ASN A 205 -12.60 -8.45 36.24
N GLN A 206 -13.11 -9.11 37.29
CA GLN A 206 -14.29 -9.96 37.08
C GLN A 206 -15.64 -9.44 37.59
N GLN A 207 -15.70 -8.30 38.29
CA GLN A 207 -16.98 -7.82 38.87
C GLN A 207 -17.31 -6.34 38.63
N LYS A 208 -16.55 -5.63 37.79
CA LYS A 208 -16.89 -4.25 37.34
C LYS A 208 -17.33 -4.21 35.87
N THR A 209 -17.50 -5.38 35.27
CA THR A 209 -17.47 -5.65 33.83
C THR A 209 -18.77 -6.23 33.29
N ASP A 210 -19.91 -5.99 33.94
CA ASP A 210 -21.21 -6.35 33.39
C ASP A 210 -22.12 -5.10 33.37
N LEU A 211 -22.56 -4.74 32.17
CA LEU A 211 -23.65 -3.78 31.87
C LEU A 211 -23.36 -2.27 31.67
N ALA A 212 -22.15 -1.88 31.24
CA ALA A 212 -21.93 -0.61 30.51
C ALA A 212 -20.91 -0.80 29.37
N GLY A 213 -21.27 -0.40 28.14
CA GLY A 213 -20.66 -0.87 26.88
C GLY A 213 -19.14 -0.70 26.75
N LYS A 214 -18.41 -1.83 26.82
CA LYS A 214 -16.95 -2.00 26.69
C LYS A 214 -16.40 -1.68 25.29
N LYS A 215 -16.64 -0.48 24.75
CA LYS A 215 -16.06 -0.04 23.46
C LYS A 215 -14.96 0.98 23.69
N ASN A 216 -13.86 0.79 22.98
CA ASN A 216 -12.75 1.73 22.89
C ASN A 216 -13.06 2.74 21.79
N MET A 217 -13.06 4.01 22.14
CA MET A 217 -13.27 5.10 21.18
C MET A 217 -11.93 5.66 20.75
N TYR A 218 -11.70 5.71 19.44
CA TYR A 218 -10.51 6.28 18.83
C TYR A 218 -10.91 7.45 17.93
N GLU A 219 -10.41 8.65 18.21
CA GLU A 219 -10.54 9.81 17.32
C GLU A 219 -9.21 9.99 16.59
N LEU A 220 -9.25 9.86 15.26
CA LEU A 220 -8.10 10.03 14.39
C LEU A 220 -8.25 11.33 13.61
N THR A 221 -7.17 12.10 13.55
CA THR A 221 -7.04 13.28 12.70
C THR A 221 -6.13 12.96 11.52
N PHE A 222 -6.60 13.25 10.32
CA PHE A 222 -5.86 13.08 9.08
C PHE A 222 -5.67 14.43 8.39
N SER A 223 -4.50 14.65 7.80
CA SER A 223 -4.25 15.80 6.91
C SER A 223 -3.84 15.32 5.53
N ASN A 224 -4.37 15.99 4.51
CA ASN A 224 -3.94 15.86 3.12
C ASN A 224 -2.83 16.89 2.85
N LYS A 225 -1.59 16.44 2.82
CA LYS A 225 -0.41 17.28 2.58
C LYS A 225 -0.01 17.33 1.11
N GLY A 226 -0.38 16.30 0.35
CA GLY A 226 0.02 16.15 -1.04
C GLY A 226 -0.89 16.88 -2.01
N GLY A 227 -2.15 17.13 -1.64
CA GLY A 227 -3.15 17.82 -2.46
C GLY A 227 -4.05 16.86 -3.25
N LEU A 228 -3.57 15.64 -3.57
CA LEU A 228 -4.40 14.59 -4.17
C LEU A 228 -5.20 13.85 -3.10
N ILE A 229 -6.51 14.07 -3.09
CA ILE A 229 -7.42 13.31 -2.23
C ILE A 229 -7.48 11.84 -2.67
N MET A 230 -7.43 10.93 -1.69
CA MET A 230 -7.56 9.48 -1.88
C MET A 230 -8.41 8.88 -0.75
N PRO A 231 -9.01 7.69 -0.93
CA PRO A 231 -9.62 6.94 0.17
C PRO A 231 -8.64 6.71 1.33
N ILE A 232 -9.14 6.69 2.55
CA ILE A 232 -8.31 6.41 3.74
C ILE A 232 -8.48 4.93 4.10
N ILE A 233 -7.38 4.17 4.02
CA ILE A 233 -7.34 2.74 4.37
C ILE A 233 -6.55 2.61 5.67
N ILE A 234 -7.13 1.98 6.68
CA ILE A 234 -6.57 1.88 8.03
C ILE A 234 -6.48 0.41 8.42
N GLU A 235 -5.28 -0.06 8.72
CA GLU A 235 -5.06 -1.33 9.43
C GLU A 235 -4.94 -1.06 10.93
N TRP A 236 -5.83 -1.67 11.69
CA TRP A 236 -5.79 -1.74 13.15
C TRP A 236 -5.10 -3.04 13.54
N THR A 237 -4.04 -2.96 14.35
CA THR A 237 -3.47 -4.12 15.04
C THR A 237 -3.84 -4.02 16.52
N PHE A 238 -4.57 -5.01 17.04
CA PHE A 238 -4.99 -5.04 18.43
C PHE A 238 -3.94 -5.66 19.34
N LYS A 239 -4.04 -5.43 20.66
CA LYS A 239 -3.10 -5.99 21.66
C LYS A 239 -3.07 -7.52 21.68
N ASP A 240 -4.13 -8.19 21.23
CA ASP A 240 -4.18 -9.64 21.09
C ASP A 240 -3.54 -10.16 19.79
N GLY A 241 -2.98 -9.26 18.96
CA GLY A 241 -2.36 -9.57 17.68
C GLY A 241 -3.33 -9.69 16.51
N THR A 242 -4.65 -9.62 16.75
CA THR A 242 -5.64 -9.63 15.65
C THR A 242 -5.59 -8.33 14.86
N LYS A 243 -5.98 -8.42 13.57
CA LYS A 243 -5.98 -7.28 12.65
C LYS A 243 -7.35 -7.04 12.06
N GLU A 244 -7.67 -5.78 11.83
CA GLU A 244 -8.89 -5.34 11.16
C GLU A 244 -8.56 -4.20 10.20
N VAL A 245 -9.23 -4.15 9.05
CA VAL A 245 -9.01 -3.11 8.04
C VAL A 245 -10.29 -2.33 7.82
N ASP A 246 -10.24 -1.02 8.07
CA ASP A 246 -11.31 -0.07 7.70
C ASP A 246 -10.95 0.62 6.38
N ARG A 247 -11.91 0.67 5.46
CA ARG A 247 -11.80 1.43 4.20
C ARG A 247 -12.81 2.57 4.22
N ILE A 248 -12.30 3.78 4.23
CA ILE A 248 -13.10 5.00 4.26
C ILE A 248 -13.05 5.61 2.86
N PRO A 249 -14.20 5.79 2.21
CA PRO A 249 -14.22 6.24 0.83
C PRO A 249 -13.87 7.73 0.76
N VAL A 250 -13.44 8.18 -0.41
CA VAL A 250 -12.87 9.53 -0.65
C VAL A 250 -13.81 10.69 -0.26
N GLN A 251 -15.13 10.45 -0.22
CA GLN A 251 -16.13 11.46 0.11
C GLN A 251 -15.98 12.02 1.52
N ILE A 252 -15.15 11.38 2.37
CA ILE A 252 -14.77 11.91 3.68
C ILE A 252 -14.14 13.32 3.58
N TRP A 253 -13.47 13.63 2.47
CA TRP A 253 -12.83 14.92 2.20
C TRP A 253 -13.79 16.03 1.74
N ARG A 254 -15.07 15.72 1.49
CA ARG A 254 -16.04 16.64 0.86
C ARG A 254 -16.25 17.96 1.63
N LYS A 255 -16.15 17.93 2.96
CA LYS A 255 -16.32 19.14 3.80
C LYS A 255 -15.04 19.93 3.98
N ASN A 256 -13.90 19.24 3.97
CA ASN A 256 -12.59 19.84 4.13
C ASN A 256 -11.55 18.89 3.50
N GLU A 257 -11.00 19.31 2.36
CA GLU A 257 -10.05 18.51 1.58
C GLU A 257 -8.65 18.47 2.20
N ASN A 258 -8.36 19.35 3.15
CA ASN A 258 -7.06 19.46 3.81
C ASN A 258 -7.01 18.66 5.11
N LYS A 259 -8.13 18.55 5.83
CA LYS A 259 -8.15 17.95 7.17
C LYS A 259 -9.47 17.27 7.50
N VAL A 260 -9.39 16.05 8.01
CA VAL A 260 -10.54 15.24 8.44
C VAL A 260 -10.30 14.74 9.85
N ILE A 261 -11.36 14.73 10.67
CA ILE A 261 -11.38 14.06 11.97
C ILE A 261 -12.48 13.00 11.91
N LYS A 262 -12.15 11.77 12.28
CA LYS A 262 -13.11 10.66 12.30
C LYS A 262 -12.95 9.81 13.56
N THR A 263 -14.08 9.45 14.14
CA THR A 263 -14.16 8.60 15.34
C THR A 263 -14.50 7.16 14.96
N PHE A 264 -13.84 6.22 15.62
CA PHE A 264 -14.01 4.78 15.46
C PHE A 264 -14.33 4.16 16.82
N LEU A 265 -15.22 3.17 16.82
CA LEU A 265 -15.53 2.37 17.99
C LEU A 265 -14.99 0.97 17.76
N LYS A 266 -14.14 0.49 18.66
CA LYS A 266 -13.52 -0.84 18.59
C LYS A 266 -13.82 -1.64 19.85
N ASP A 267 -14.11 -2.92 19.67
CA ASP A 267 -14.40 -3.82 20.79
C ASP A 267 -13.12 -4.22 21.54
N LYS A 268 -11.95 -4.04 20.90
CA LYS A 268 -10.62 -4.37 21.44
C LYS A 268 -9.73 -3.13 21.50
N GLU A 269 -8.77 -3.16 22.41
CA GLU A 269 -7.76 -2.11 22.52
C GLU A 269 -6.72 -2.25 21.41
N VAL A 270 -6.48 -1.15 20.70
CA VAL A 270 -5.56 -1.03 19.58
C VAL A 270 -4.12 -0.87 20.08
N ALA A 271 -3.22 -1.69 19.57
CA ALA A 271 -1.79 -1.61 19.81
C ALA A 271 -1.09 -0.68 18.80
N SER A 272 -1.44 -0.80 17.51
CA SER A 272 -0.88 0.06 16.47
C SER A 272 -1.87 0.31 15.33
N ILE A 273 -1.64 1.41 14.61
CA ILE A 273 -2.43 1.85 13.46
C ILE A 273 -1.47 2.09 12.30
N LYS A 274 -1.81 1.58 11.14
CA LYS A 274 -1.07 1.82 9.90
C LYS A 274 -2.00 2.28 8.79
N LEU A 275 -1.69 3.42 8.18
CA LEU A 275 -2.37 3.88 6.96
C LEU A 275 -1.82 3.14 5.75
N ASP A 276 -2.73 2.85 4.83
CA ASP A 276 -2.46 2.23 3.53
C ASP A 276 -1.49 1.03 3.62
N PRO A 277 -1.82 -0.01 4.41
CA PRO A 277 -0.91 -1.12 4.71
C PRO A 277 -0.41 -1.83 3.44
N MET A 278 -1.25 -1.86 2.40
CA MET A 278 -1.03 -2.52 1.11
C MET A 278 -0.55 -1.54 0.02
N ARG A 279 -0.28 -0.29 0.37
CA ARG A 279 0.25 0.76 -0.52
C ARG A 279 -0.60 0.98 -1.78
N GLU A 280 -1.91 1.02 -1.59
CA GLU A 280 -2.96 1.12 -2.58
C GLU A 280 -3.25 2.57 -3.03
N THR A 281 -2.84 3.59 -2.28
CA THR A 281 -3.17 5.00 -2.56
C THR A 281 -2.04 5.76 -3.27
N ALA A 282 -0.88 5.14 -3.45
CA ALA A 282 0.34 5.77 -3.94
C ALA A 282 0.81 6.95 -3.05
N ASP A 283 0.64 6.80 -1.73
CA ASP A 283 1.12 7.78 -0.76
C ASP A 283 2.64 7.98 -0.86
N ILE A 284 3.07 9.21 -1.07
CA ILE A 284 4.48 9.53 -1.23
C ILE A 284 5.23 9.51 0.11
N ASN A 285 4.58 9.62 1.26
CA ASN A 285 5.24 9.75 2.54
C ASN A 285 4.77 8.73 3.59
N GLU A 286 5.17 7.47 3.44
CA GLU A 286 4.83 6.42 4.41
C GLU A 286 5.36 6.63 5.84
N SER A 287 6.29 7.57 6.06
CA SER A 287 6.86 7.82 7.40
C SER A 287 5.84 8.42 8.38
N ASN A 288 4.80 9.08 7.86
CA ASN A 288 3.75 9.72 8.65
C ASN A 288 2.45 8.89 8.71
N ASN A 289 2.53 7.60 8.32
CA ASN A 289 1.40 6.68 8.19
C ASN A 289 1.25 5.72 9.37
N SER A 290 1.97 5.92 10.48
CA SER A 290 1.96 4.96 11.60
C SER A 290 1.75 5.62 12.95
N TRP A 291 0.98 4.93 13.80
CA TRP A 291 0.87 5.23 15.22
C TRP A 291 1.12 3.97 16.05
N PRO A 292 1.95 4.05 17.11
CA PRO A 292 2.81 5.19 17.44
C PRO A 292 3.84 5.43 16.33
N SER A 293 4.30 6.68 16.19
CA SER A 293 5.27 7.05 15.16
C SER A 293 6.55 6.26 15.36
N VAL A 294 6.90 5.40 14.42
CA VAL A 294 8.17 4.69 14.47
C VAL A 294 9.10 5.26 13.42
N GLU A 295 10.16 5.92 13.90
CA GLU A 295 11.18 6.49 13.03
C GLU A 295 11.78 5.39 12.16
N THR A 296 11.58 5.52 10.84
CA THR A 296 12.19 4.60 9.88
C THR A 296 13.66 5.00 9.75
N PRO A 297 14.64 4.09 9.90
CA PRO A 297 16.04 4.45 9.78
C PRO A 297 16.33 5.04 8.40
N SER A 298 17.01 6.18 8.36
CA SER A 298 17.29 6.91 7.12
C SER A 298 18.12 6.04 6.15
N SER A 299 17.94 6.26 4.84
CA SER A 299 18.74 5.60 3.80
C SER A 299 20.25 5.75 4.02
N PHE A 300 20.68 6.84 4.68
CA PHE A 300 22.06 7.09 5.06
C PHE A 300 22.52 6.25 6.27
N GLN A 301 21.66 6.01 7.26
CA GLN A 301 21.94 5.06 8.36
C GLN A 301 21.99 3.61 7.84
N LEU A 302 21.12 3.24 6.91
CA LEU A 302 21.17 1.95 6.21
C LEU A 302 22.44 1.80 5.35
N PHE A 303 22.92 2.90 4.76
CA PHE A 303 24.18 2.93 4.00
C PHE A 303 25.41 2.82 4.92
N LYS A 304 25.42 3.49 6.07
CA LYS A 304 26.49 3.37 7.08
C LYS A 304 26.51 1.99 7.76
N GLY A 305 25.37 1.33 7.90
CA GLY A 305 25.30 -0.09 8.31
C GLY A 305 25.87 -1.06 7.26
N ARG A 306 26.13 -0.57 6.04
CA ARG A 306 26.82 -1.27 4.95
C ARG A 306 28.22 -0.70 4.72
N THR A 307 29.00 -0.42 5.76
CA THR A 307 30.45 -0.24 5.60
C THR A 307 31.11 -1.60 5.42
N GLY A 308 31.10 -2.06 4.17
CA GLY A 308 31.71 -3.31 3.73
C GLY A 308 31.38 -3.66 2.28
N GLY A 309 31.46 -2.68 1.37
CA GLY A 309 31.23 -2.92 -0.06
C GLY A 309 31.49 -1.68 -0.88
N GLY A 310 32.72 -1.56 -1.40
CA GLY A 310 33.15 -0.43 -2.23
C GLY A 310 32.27 -0.25 -3.47
N ARG A 311 31.88 1.01 -3.72
CA ARG A 311 31.25 1.47 -4.96
C ARG A 311 32.34 1.63 -6.03
N GLY A 312 32.22 0.94 -7.16
CA GLY A 312 33.02 1.26 -8.36
C GLY A 312 33.59 0.10 -9.18
N GLY A 313 33.15 -1.14 -9.01
CA GLY A 313 33.55 -2.25 -9.88
C GLY A 313 32.32 -2.91 -10.49
N ALA A 314 32.33 -3.19 -11.80
CA ALA A 314 31.36 -4.06 -12.42
C ALA A 314 31.30 -5.37 -11.62
N THR A 315 30.18 -5.61 -10.93
CA THR A 315 29.99 -6.84 -10.19
C THR A 315 29.83 -7.94 -11.23
N GLY A 316 30.92 -8.68 -11.45
CA GLY A 316 30.94 -9.97 -12.12
C GLY A 316 30.18 -11.02 -11.30
N ASN A 317 28.90 -10.76 -11.04
CA ASN A 317 27.97 -11.79 -10.62
C ASN A 317 27.74 -12.68 -11.85
N SER A 318 28.55 -13.74 -11.93
CA SER A 318 28.31 -14.90 -12.80
C SER A 318 26.82 -15.25 -12.82
N ASN A 319 26.28 -15.46 -14.02
CA ASN A 319 24.88 -15.81 -14.26
C ASN A 319 24.47 -17.00 -13.36
N PRO A 320 23.35 -16.93 -12.61
CA PRO A 320 22.91 -18.05 -11.78
C PRO A 320 22.69 -19.36 -12.55
N MET A 321 22.39 -19.32 -13.87
CA MET A 321 22.39 -20.52 -14.73
C MET A 321 23.78 -21.19 -14.85
N GLN A 322 24.87 -20.43 -14.73
CA GLN A 322 26.23 -20.96 -14.80
C GLN A 322 26.68 -21.58 -13.46
N LYS A 323 25.94 -21.33 -12.37
CA LYS A 323 26.22 -21.84 -11.02
C LYS A 323 25.19 -22.86 -10.53
N GLU A 324 24.27 -23.28 -11.40
CA GLU A 324 23.32 -24.35 -11.10
C GLU A 324 24.08 -25.67 -10.88
N ILE A 325 23.93 -26.26 -9.70
CA ILE A 325 24.40 -27.63 -9.44
C ILE A 325 23.43 -28.56 -10.16
N LYS A 326 23.84 -29.07 -11.32
CA LYS A 326 23.13 -30.13 -12.02
C LYS A 326 23.47 -31.45 -11.32
N ASN A 327 22.45 -32.15 -10.84
CA ASN A 327 22.58 -33.56 -10.44
C ASN A 327 22.57 -34.44 -11.69
#